data_AF-A0A6V7K8G9-F1
#
_entry.id   AF-A0A6V7K8G9-F1
#
_cell.length_a   1.000
_cell.length_b   1.000
_cell.length_c   1.000
_cell.angle_alpha   90.00
_cell.angle_beta   90.00
_cell.angle_gamma   90.00
#
_symmetry.space_group_name_H-M   'P 1'
#
loop_
_entity.id
_entity.type
_entity.pdbx_description
1 polymer ?
#
loop_
_entity_poly.entity_id
_entity_poly.type
_entity_poly.pdbx_seq_one_letter_code
_entity_poly.pdbx_strand_id
1 'polypeptide(L)'
;VRAVSQACSNVVTTWMCSIVDHYGSTYGDKGWGCGYRNMQMLMSSLLQHTGYNELLFKAWSVGGCKSTDNPLRSSMPSISRLQKMIEWAWEQGFDVQGAEQLGGQLVNTRKWIGATEVMTLLSSLRFKCQLVDFYKPTSYDGSHPEMFQWVLNYFQKTDEFKPPLYLQHQGHSRTIMGVETLRDGSITMLVLDPSHTLSQMGQFNSTSSAPGAMRLIRKSTPAMKARQYQIVAVVGIIENDAKYEQSKVLGNLRIPQDR
;
A
#
# COMPACT_ATOMS: atom_id res chain seq x y z
N VAL A 1 16.48 3.05 -7.84
CA VAL A 1 16.59 2.53 -6.45
C VAL A 1 17.37 1.23 -6.36
N ARG A 2 16.95 0.12 -7.01
CA ARG A 2 17.63 -1.19 -6.93
C ARG A 2 19.15 -1.12 -7.16
N ALA A 3 19.57 -0.52 -8.26
CA ALA A 3 21.00 -0.38 -8.60
C ALA A 3 21.81 0.34 -7.52
N VAL A 4 21.25 1.41 -6.93
CA VAL A 4 21.90 2.17 -5.85
C VAL A 4 22.01 1.35 -4.56
N SER A 5 20.96 0.56 -4.26
CA SER A 5 20.95 -0.37 -3.13
C SER A 5 22.04 -1.43 -3.28
N GLN A 6 22.12 -2.09 -4.44
CA GLN A 6 23.09 -3.13 -4.75
C GLN A 6 24.54 -2.62 -4.83
N ALA A 7 24.74 -1.35 -5.18
CA ALA A 7 26.07 -0.73 -5.16
C ALA A 7 26.55 -0.37 -3.74
N CYS A 8 25.67 -0.39 -2.73
CA CYS A 8 26.03 -0.07 -1.36
C CYS A 8 26.73 -1.25 -0.69
N SER A 9 28.00 -1.08 -0.32
CA SER A 9 28.83 -2.16 0.23
C SER A 9 28.26 -2.80 1.51
N ASN A 10 27.47 -2.07 2.30
CA ASN A 10 26.87 -2.57 3.53
C ASN A 10 25.58 -3.39 3.30
N VAL A 11 24.98 -3.32 2.11
CA VAL A 11 23.77 -4.08 1.76
C VAL A 11 24.19 -5.46 1.26
N VAL A 12 23.63 -6.52 1.85
CA VAL A 12 23.88 -7.92 1.47
C VAL A 12 22.84 -8.36 0.45
N THR A 13 21.56 -8.14 0.72
CA THR A 13 20.49 -8.45 -0.23
C THR A 13 19.48 -7.30 -0.32
N THR A 14 18.88 -7.17 -1.50
CA THR A 14 17.82 -6.21 -1.78
C THR A 14 16.67 -6.93 -2.45
N TRP A 15 15.50 -6.92 -1.82
CA TRP A 15 14.26 -7.45 -2.38
C TRP A 15 13.29 -6.31 -2.62
N MET A 16 12.56 -6.32 -3.74
CA MET A 16 11.70 -5.21 -4.14
C MET A 16 10.41 -5.71 -4.77
N CYS A 17 9.38 -4.86 -4.77
CA CYS A 17 8.23 -5.04 -5.64
C CYS A 17 8.67 -4.99 -7.12
N SER A 18 7.81 -5.47 -8.01
CA SER A 18 8.09 -5.52 -9.45
C SER A 18 8.27 -4.11 -10.02
N ILE A 19 7.27 -3.25 -9.83
CA ILE A 19 7.25 -1.87 -10.32
C ILE A 19 6.26 -1.05 -9.48
N VAL A 20 6.51 0.24 -9.29
CA VAL A 20 5.61 1.15 -8.59
C VAL A 20 5.91 2.59 -9.03
N ASP A 21 4.88 3.32 -9.40
CA ASP A 21 4.95 4.77 -9.60
C ASP A 21 4.66 5.49 -8.28
N HIS A 22 5.42 6.55 -8.00
CA HIS A 22 5.19 7.40 -6.83
C HIS A 22 4.07 8.41 -7.12
N TYR A 23 3.13 8.52 -6.18
CA TYR A 23 2.07 9.54 -6.20
C TYR A 23 2.21 10.45 -4.98
N GLY A 24 2.66 11.68 -5.22
CA GLY A 24 2.76 12.71 -4.20
C GLY A 24 1.43 13.43 -3.96
N SER A 25 1.23 13.95 -2.74
CA SER A 25 0.11 14.83 -2.42
C SER A 25 0.21 16.14 -3.21
N THR A 26 -0.92 16.61 -3.69
CA THR A 26 -1.08 17.92 -4.33
C THR A 26 -1.73 18.91 -3.37
N TYR A 27 -1.92 20.15 -3.80
CA TYR A 27 -2.58 21.18 -2.98
C TYR A 27 -3.97 20.75 -2.47
N GLY A 28 -4.73 20.00 -3.27
CA GLY A 28 -6.10 19.59 -2.92
C GLY A 28 -6.19 18.54 -1.82
N ASP A 29 -5.15 17.72 -1.65
CA ASP A 29 -5.16 16.58 -0.72
C ASP A 29 -4.06 16.62 0.36
N LYS A 30 -3.24 17.68 0.37
CA LYS A 30 -2.21 17.86 1.40
C LYS A 30 -2.84 17.87 2.79
N GLY A 31 -2.32 17.04 3.68
CA GLY A 31 -2.76 16.90 5.07
C GLY A 31 -3.86 15.85 5.31
N TRP A 32 -4.37 15.19 4.26
CA TRP A 32 -5.41 14.17 4.45
C TRP A 32 -5.44 13.05 3.41
N GLY A 33 -4.86 13.28 2.23
CA GLY A 33 -4.91 12.37 1.08
C GLY A 33 -4.00 11.15 1.14
N CYS A 34 -3.19 10.98 2.20
CA CYS A 34 -2.13 9.97 2.23
C CYS A 34 -2.63 8.56 1.92
N GLY A 35 -3.77 8.14 2.50
CA GLY A 35 -4.35 6.82 2.25
C GLY A 35 -4.69 6.59 0.77
N TYR A 36 -5.28 7.58 0.13
CA TYR A 36 -5.63 7.51 -1.30
C TYR A 36 -4.38 7.52 -2.18
N ARG A 37 -3.35 8.30 -1.86
CA ARG A 37 -2.09 8.33 -2.61
C ARG A 37 -1.33 7.01 -2.53
N ASN A 38 -1.28 6.39 -1.35
CA ASN A 38 -0.68 5.06 -1.20
C ASN A 38 -1.50 3.97 -1.89
N MET A 39 -2.82 4.11 -1.95
CA MET A 39 -3.66 3.25 -2.79
C MET A 39 -3.35 3.42 -4.28
N GLN A 40 -3.14 4.66 -4.76
CA GLN A 40 -2.68 4.91 -6.14
C GLN A 40 -1.32 4.28 -6.43
N MET A 41 -0.36 4.38 -5.49
CA MET A 41 0.95 3.72 -5.63
C MET A 41 0.81 2.18 -5.67
N LEU A 42 -0.05 1.59 -4.83
CA LEU A 42 -0.32 0.16 -4.90
C LEU A 42 -0.94 -0.23 -6.24
N MET A 43 -1.98 0.50 -6.68
CA MET A 43 -2.68 0.24 -7.94
C MET A 43 -1.77 0.45 -9.17
N SER A 44 -0.82 1.37 -9.13
CA SER A 44 0.10 1.60 -10.26
C SER A 44 0.95 0.37 -10.55
N SER A 45 1.34 -0.36 -9.51
CA SER A 45 1.97 -1.67 -9.64
C SER A 45 1.01 -2.68 -10.27
N LEU A 46 -0.20 -2.81 -9.74
CA LEU A 46 -1.20 -3.79 -10.19
C LEU A 46 -1.59 -3.59 -11.67
N LEU A 47 -1.61 -2.35 -12.16
CA LEU A 47 -1.89 -2.04 -13.56
C LEU A 47 -0.86 -2.64 -14.53
N GLN A 48 0.34 -2.99 -14.07
CA GLN A 48 1.41 -3.57 -14.90
C GLN A 48 1.33 -5.10 -15.01
N HIS A 49 0.44 -5.73 -14.25
CA HIS A 49 0.19 -7.17 -14.32
C HIS A 49 -1.11 -7.45 -15.08
N THR A 50 -1.07 -8.28 -16.12
CA THR A 50 -2.20 -8.51 -17.04
C THR A 50 -3.49 -8.93 -16.31
N GLY A 51 -3.40 -9.91 -15.41
CA GLY A 51 -4.56 -10.40 -14.66
C GLY A 51 -5.14 -9.39 -13.66
N TYR A 52 -4.31 -8.52 -13.07
CA TYR A 52 -4.79 -7.50 -12.14
C TYR A 52 -5.32 -6.26 -12.88
N ASN A 53 -4.70 -5.90 -14.00
CA ASN A 53 -5.14 -4.81 -14.87
C ASN A 53 -6.56 -5.05 -15.38
N GLU A 54 -6.91 -6.28 -15.76
CA GLU A 54 -8.25 -6.60 -16.23
C GLU A 54 -9.33 -6.33 -15.16
N LEU A 55 -9.04 -6.66 -13.90
CA LEU A 55 -9.95 -6.41 -12.77
C LEU A 55 -10.08 -4.91 -12.48
N LEU A 56 -8.96 -4.16 -12.49
CA LEU A 56 -8.99 -2.70 -12.35
C LEU A 56 -9.76 -2.04 -13.52
N PHE A 57 -9.61 -2.55 -14.74
CA PHE A 57 -10.32 -2.03 -15.90
C PHE A 57 -11.84 -2.24 -15.77
N LYS A 58 -12.28 -3.43 -15.34
CA LYS A 58 -13.69 -3.71 -15.05
C LYS A 58 -14.24 -2.81 -13.94
N ALA A 59 -13.40 -2.50 -12.94
CA ALA A 59 -13.75 -1.58 -11.86
C ALA A 59 -14.08 -0.15 -12.33
N TRP A 60 -13.54 0.28 -13.49
CA TRP A 60 -13.86 1.60 -14.02
C TRP A 60 -15.33 1.76 -14.44
N SER A 61 -16.04 0.68 -14.72
CA SER A 61 -17.47 0.70 -15.01
C SER A 61 -18.35 0.79 -13.74
N VAL A 62 -17.75 0.66 -12.56
CA VAL A 62 -18.45 0.60 -11.27
C VAL A 62 -18.71 2.02 -10.70
N GLY A 63 -19.74 2.22 -9.87
CA GLY A 63 -19.99 3.53 -9.24
C GLY A 63 -20.43 4.65 -10.21
N GLY A 64 -21.26 4.32 -11.20
CA GLY A 64 -22.08 5.29 -11.96
C GLY A 64 -21.46 5.97 -13.18
N CYS A 65 -20.39 5.42 -13.78
CA CYS A 65 -19.85 5.98 -15.04
C CYS A 65 -20.71 5.52 -16.23
N LYS A 66 -21.46 6.45 -16.85
CA LYS A 66 -22.20 6.18 -18.10
C LYS A 66 -21.24 6.15 -19.28
N SER A 67 -20.77 4.95 -19.63
CA SER A 67 -20.43 4.38 -20.95
C SER A 67 -19.88 5.20 -22.14
N THR A 68 -19.60 6.50 -22.09
CA THR A 68 -19.03 7.25 -23.23
C THR A 68 -17.56 7.65 -23.07
N ASP A 69 -17.03 7.66 -21.84
CA ASP A 69 -15.61 7.91 -21.54
C ASP A 69 -15.04 6.80 -20.64
N ASN A 70 -14.99 5.56 -21.16
CA ASN A 70 -14.19 4.55 -20.48
C ASN A 70 -12.72 4.99 -20.51
N PRO A 71 -12.07 5.17 -19.36
CA PRO A 71 -10.70 5.65 -19.32
C PRO A 71 -9.76 4.62 -19.93
N LEU A 72 -8.55 5.06 -20.29
CA LEU A 72 -7.52 4.17 -20.79
C LEU A 72 -7.25 3.05 -19.77
N ARG A 73 -6.90 1.85 -20.24
CA ARG A 73 -6.53 0.73 -19.37
C ARG A 73 -5.36 1.02 -18.41
N SER A 74 -4.60 2.08 -18.69
CA SER A 74 -3.50 2.58 -17.88
C SER A 74 -3.87 3.74 -16.96
N SER A 75 -5.12 4.21 -16.98
CA SER A 75 -5.54 5.35 -16.17
C SER A 75 -5.58 4.99 -14.68
N MET A 76 -5.13 5.95 -13.86
CA MET A 76 -5.20 5.88 -12.40
C MET A 76 -6.44 6.63 -11.89
N PRO A 77 -7.29 6.04 -11.04
CA PRO A 77 -8.41 6.76 -10.43
C PRO A 77 -7.94 7.95 -9.60
N SER A 78 -8.62 9.09 -9.75
CA SER A 78 -8.44 10.25 -8.88
C SER A 78 -8.92 9.97 -7.45
N ILE A 79 -8.56 10.82 -6.48
CA ILE A 79 -9.03 10.69 -5.09
C ILE A 79 -10.56 10.68 -5.03
N SER A 80 -11.23 11.61 -5.72
CA SER A 80 -12.69 11.68 -5.77
C SER A 80 -13.31 10.42 -6.35
N ARG A 81 -12.62 9.76 -7.28
CA ARG A 81 -13.05 8.49 -7.86
C ARG A 81 -12.86 7.35 -6.86
N LEU A 82 -11.71 7.29 -6.18
CA LEU A 82 -11.47 6.31 -5.11
C LEU A 82 -12.52 6.41 -4.00
N GLN A 83 -12.91 7.63 -3.61
CA GLN A 83 -14.01 7.84 -2.65
C GLN A 83 -15.32 7.18 -3.12
N LYS A 84 -15.73 7.41 -4.38
CA LYS A 84 -16.91 6.76 -4.96
C LYS A 84 -16.80 5.24 -5.01
N MET A 85 -15.61 4.72 -5.31
CA MET A 85 -15.40 3.28 -5.39
C MET A 85 -15.46 2.61 -4.01
N ILE A 86 -14.98 3.28 -2.97
CA ILE A 86 -15.11 2.81 -1.58
C ILE A 86 -16.57 2.86 -1.14
N GLU A 87 -17.29 3.95 -1.38
CA GLU A 87 -18.73 4.04 -1.09
C GLU A 87 -19.53 2.95 -1.81
N TRP A 88 -19.24 2.71 -3.10
CA TRP A 88 -19.86 1.60 -3.83
C TRP A 88 -19.54 0.24 -3.19
N ALA A 89 -18.31 0.02 -2.72
CA ALA A 89 -17.96 -1.24 -2.04
C ALA A 89 -18.78 -1.43 -0.77
N TRP A 90 -19.02 -0.35 -0.01
CA TRP A 90 -19.93 -0.37 1.14
C TRP A 90 -21.37 -0.71 0.75
N GLU A 91 -21.87 -0.14 -0.36
CA GLU A 91 -23.20 -0.49 -0.91
C GLU A 91 -23.31 -1.97 -1.29
N GLN A 92 -22.19 -2.61 -1.69
CA GLN A 92 -22.14 -4.06 -1.96
C GLN A 92 -22.05 -4.92 -0.68
N GLY A 93 -22.02 -4.30 0.50
CA GLY A 93 -22.00 -4.96 1.81
C GLY A 93 -20.59 -5.24 2.35
N PHE A 94 -19.53 -4.68 1.75
CA PHE A 94 -18.19 -4.78 2.33
C PHE A 94 -18.07 -3.84 3.54
N ASP A 95 -17.48 -4.31 4.63
CA ASP A 95 -17.06 -3.50 5.79
C ASP A 95 -18.10 -2.46 6.25
N VAL A 96 -19.33 -2.91 6.53
CA VAL A 96 -20.44 -2.06 6.98
C VAL A 96 -20.06 -1.27 8.25
N GLN A 97 -19.25 -1.85 9.12
CA GLN A 97 -18.76 -1.19 10.35
C GLN A 97 -17.80 -0.04 10.03
N GLY A 98 -16.83 -0.24 9.11
CA GLY A 98 -15.95 0.83 8.65
C GLY A 98 -16.72 1.96 7.94
N ALA A 99 -17.76 1.60 7.16
CA ALA A 99 -18.67 2.57 6.55
C ALA A 99 -19.35 3.43 7.62
N GLU A 100 -19.92 2.82 8.66
CA GLU A 100 -20.58 3.53 9.77
C GLU A 100 -19.63 4.47 10.53
N GLN A 101 -18.40 4.02 10.80
CA GLN A 101 -17.37 4.84 11.46
C GLN A 101 -17.04 6.12 10.69
N LEU A 102 -17.16 6.07 9.36
CA LEU A 102 -16.95 7.21 8.48
C LEU A 102 -18.26 7.89 8.07
N GLY A 103 -19.38 7.55 8.70
CA GLY A 103 -20.70 8.14 8.44
C GLY A 103 -21.24 7.85 7.04
N GLY A 104 -20.81 6.76 6.41
CA GLY A 104 -21.29 6.29 5.11
C GLY A 104 -20.97 7.19 3.93
N GLN A 105 -20.06 8.17 4.09
CA GLN A 105 -19.77 9.16 3.06
C GLN A 105 -18.30 9.60 3.07
N LEU A 106 -17.64 9.46 1.93
CA LEU A 106 -16.30 9.93 1.62
C LEU A 106 -16.28 11.01 0.53
N VAL A 107 -17.17 10.91 -0.47
CA VAL A 107 -17.21 11.82 -1.61
C VAL A 107 -17.43 13.25 -1.14
N ASN A 108 -16.65 14.17 -1.71
CA ASN A 108 -16.64 15.59 -1.33
C ASN A 108 -16.24 15.86 0.13
N THR A 109 -15.60 14.90 0.80
CA THR A 109 -15.02 15.08 2.13
C THR A 109 -13.49 15.07 2.08
N ARG A 110 -12.87 15.46 3.19
CA ARG A 110 -11.43 15.32 3.45
C ARG A 110 -11.13 14.22 4.48
N LYS A 111 -12.03 13.24 4.62
CA LYS A 111 -11.90 12.18 5.61
C LYS A 111 -10.66 11.34 5.31
N TRP A 112 -9.91 11.06 6.37
CA TRP A 112 -8.80 10.13 6.33
C TRP A 112 -9.37 8.72 6.14
N ILE A 113 -8.64 7.91 5.39
CA ILE A 113 -8.92 6.48 5.24
C ILE A 113 -7.72 5.69 5.78
N GLY A 114 -7.99 4.48 6.23
CA GLY A 114 -7.00 3.55 6.75
C GLY A 114 -6.82 2.31 5.90
N ALA A 115 -6.21 1.29 6.52
CA ALA A 115 -6.00 -0.01 5.91
C ALA A 115 -7.32 -0.75 5.61
N THR A 116 -8.37 -0.52 6.40
CA THR A 116 -9.70 -1.12 6.23
C THR A 116 -10.34 -0.68 4.92
N GLU A 117 -10.47 0.62 4.66
CA GLU A 117 -11.05 1.12 3.39
C GLU A 117 -10.22 0.69 2.16
N VAL A 118 -8.90 0.57 2.32
CA VAL A 118 -8.02 0.04 1.27
C VAL A 118 -8.32 -1.42 0.99
N MET A 119 -8.43 -2.24 2.03
CA MET A 119 -8.78 -3.65 1.89
C MET A 119 -10.21 -3.84 1.35
N THR A 120 -11.17 -3.03 1.81
CA THR A 120 -12.57 -2.99 1.34
C THR A 120 -12.62 -2.75 -0.16
N LEU A 121 -11.93 -1.71 -0.64
CA LEU A 121 -11.91 -1.45 -2.07
C LEU A 121 -11.22 -2.58 -2.84
N LEU A 122 -10.05 -3.03 -2.42
CA LEU A 122 -9.33 -4.05 -3.17
C LEU A 122 -10.12 -5.38 -3.22
N SER A 123 -10.76 -5.77 -2.12
CA SER A 123 -11.56 -7.00 -2.04
C SER A 123 -12.82 -6.91 -2.90
N SER A 124 -13.48 -5.74 -2.95
CA SER A 124 -14.65 -5.54 -3.83
C SER A 124 -14.31 -5.65 -5.32
N LEU A 125 -13.05 -5.41 -5.68
CA LEU A 125 -12.48 -5.61 -7.02
C LEU A 125 -11.91 -7.02 -7.26
N ARG A 126 -12.19 -7.97 -6.36
CA ARG A 126 -11.69 -9.36 -6.40
C ARG A 126 -10.17 -9.51 -6.26
N PHE A 127 -9.48 -8.55 -5.66
CA PHE A 127 -8.12 -8.80 -5.19
C PHE A 127 -8.17 -9.57 -3.88
N LYS A 128 -7.41 -10.67 -3.81
CA LYS A 128 -7.20 -11.39 -2.55
C LYS A 128 -6.21 -10.59 -1.73
N CYS A 129 -6.67 -10.02 -0.63
CA CYS A 129 -5.84 -9.21 0.26
C CYS A 129 -5.57 -9.90 1.60
N GLN A 130 -4.46 -9.53 2.23
CA GLN A 130 -4.14 -9.86 3.60
C GLN A 130 -3.92 -8.56 4.39
N LEU A 131 -4.69 -8.37 5.46
CA LEU A 131 -4.47 -7.32 6.45
C LEU A 131 -3.71 -7.92 7.63
N VAL A 132 -2.56 -7.34 7.95
CA VAL A 132 -1.71 -7.73 9.09
C VAL A 132 -1.62 -6.57 10.05
N ASP A 133 -2.00 -6.81 11.30
CA ASP A 133 -2.08 -5.82 12.36
C ASP A 133 -0.98 -6.04 13.40
N PHE A 134 0.06 -5.20 13.33
CA PHE A 134 1.12 -5.08 14.34
C PHE A 134 0.62 -4.15 15.45
N TYR A 135 -0.28 -4.67 16.28
CA TYR A 135 -1.07 -3.87 17.22
C TYR A 135 -0.29 -3.32 18.44
N LYS A 136 0.94 -3.79 18.65
CA LYS A 136 1.88 -3.28 19.65
C LYS A 136 3.33 -3.51 19.22
N PRO A 137 4.30 -2.74 19.74
CA PRO A 137 5.72 -3.00 19.52
C PRO A 137 6.11 -4.42 19.97
N THR A 138 7.05 -5.03 19.26
CA THR A 138 7.60 -6.37 19.54
C THR A 138 9.02 -6.32 20.11
N SER A 139 9.51 -5.13 20.44
CA SER A 139 10.77 -4.88 21.13
C SER A 139 10.59 -3.86 22.27
N TYR A 140 11.41 -3.97 23.31
CA TYR A 140 11.39 -3.10 24.50
C TYR A 140 11.69 -1.63 24.20
N ASP A 141 12.43 -1.35 23.13
CA ASP A 141 12.77 0.02 22.71
C ASP A 141 11.62 0.73 21.94
N GLY A 142 10.46 0.08 21.85
CA GLY A 142 9.28 0.55 21.14
C GLY A 142 9.31 0.30 19.63
N SER A 143 10.29 -0.46 19.13
CA SER A 143 10.37 -0.83 17.71
C SER A 143 9.61 -2.12 17.38
N HIS A 144 9.50 -2.42 16.09
CA HIS A 144 8.69 -3.51 15.54
C HIS A 144 9.52 -4.52 14.71
N PRO A 145 10.50 -5.24 15.30
CA PRO A 145 11.31 -6.21 14.55
C PRO A 145 10.48 -7.28 13.83
N GLU A 146 9.39 -7.76 14.42
CA GLU A 146 8.51 -8.74 13.76
C GLU A 146 7.83 -8.19 12.49
N MET A 147 7.52 -6.88 12.44
CA MET A 147 7.02 -6.24 11.21
C MET A 147 8.08 -6.23 10.12
N PHE A 148 9.32 -5.90 10.46
CA PHE A 148 10.43 -5.90 9.51
C PHE A 148 10.71 -7.32 8.99
N GLN A 149 10.65 -8.32 9.86
CA GLN A 149 10.79 -9.71 9.47
C GLN A 149 9.64 -10.20 8.58
N TRP A 150 8.40 -9.81 8.90
CA TRP A 150 7.24 -10.14 8.07
C TRP A 150 7.37 -9.55 6.66
N VAL A 151 7.80 -8.29 6.55
CA VAL A 151 8.06 -7.61 5.28
C VAL A 151 9.19 -8.29 4.50
N LEU A 152 10.27 -8.69 5.19
CA LEU A 152 11.35 -9.47 4.58
C LEU A 152 10.83 -10.78 3.98
N ASN A 153 10.07 -11.55 4.77
CA ASN A 153 9.49 -12.81 4.33
C ASN A 153 8.53 -12.62 3.15
N TYR A 154 7.77 -11.53 3.11
CA TYR A 154 6.89 -11.21 1.98
C TYR A 154 7.67 -11.01 0.67
N PHE A 155 8.74 -10.20 0.70
CA PHE A 155 9.52 -9.88 -0.50
C PHE A 155 10.49 -10.99 -0.93
N GLN A 156 10.88 -11.90 -0.03
CA GLN A 156 11.71 -13.06 -0.36
C GLN A 156 10.96 -14.16 -1.11
N LYS A 157 9.64 -14.25 -0.96
CA LYS A 157 8.84 -15.23 -1.71
C LYS A 157 9.00 -15.03 -3.21
N THR A 158 9.38 -16.09 -3.90
CA THR A 158 9.56 -16.10 -5.36
C THR A 158 8.19 -16.11 -6.04
N ASP A 159 7.71 -14.92 -6.40
CA ASP A 159 6.50 -14.73 -7.22
C ASP A 159 6.90 -14.04 -8.52
N GLU A 160 6.25 -14.37 -9.65
CA GLU A 160 6.48 -13.72 -10.95
C GLU A 160 6.21 -12.20 -10.86
N PHE A 161 5.17 -11.83 -10.12
CA PHE A 161 4.79 -10.45 -9.88
C PHE A 161 4.62 -10.17 -8.38
N LYS A 162 5.24 -9.09 -7.91
CA LYS A 162 5.29 -8.71 -6.49
C LYS A 162 4.74 -7.28 -6.31
N PRO A 163 3.51 -7.11 -5.81
CA PRO A 163 2.99 -5.80 -5.46
C PRO A 163 3.77 -5.15 -4.30
N PRO A 164 3.83 -3.81 -4.21
CA PRO A 164 4.25 -3.13 -2.99
C PRO A 164 3.22 -3.35 -1.87
N LEU A 165 3.55 -2.92 -0.66
CA LEU A 165 2.69 -3.06 0.52
C LEU A 165 2.17 -1.69 0.95
N TYR A 166 0.88 -1.59 1.27
CA TYR A 166 0.32 -0.42 1.94
C TYR A 166 0.65 -0.50 3.43
N LEU A 167 1.14 0.59 4.04
CA LEU A 167 1.52 0.67 5.44
C LEU A 167 0.79 1.81 6.14
N GLN A 168 0.00 1.50 7.16
CA GLN A 168 -0.71 2.45 8.02
C GLN A 168 -0.04 2.56 9.39
N HIS A 169 -0.05 3.76 9.97
CA HIS A 169 0.00 3.97 11.42
C HIS A 169 -0.95 5.13 11.77
N GLN A 170 -1.18 5.39 13.07
CA GLN A 170 -2.04 6.50 13.48
C GLN A 170 -1.55 7.81 12.84
N GLY A 171 -2.41 8.42 12.03
CA GLY A 171 -2.22 9.74 11.44
C GLY A 171 -1.52 9.81 10.08
N HIS A 172 -0.94 8.73 9.56
CA HIS A 172 -0.31 8.75 8.23
C HIS A 172 -0.16 7.34 7.63
N SER A 173 -0.09 7.27 6.30
CA SER A 173 0.19 6.03 5.57
C SER A 173 1.30 6.21 4.55
N ARG A 174 1.93 5.09 4.19
CA ARG A 174 3.09 5.01 3.28
C ARG A 174 3.02 3.72 2.46
N THR A 175 3.93 3.57 1.49
CA THR A 175 4.01 2.38 0.62
C THR A 175 5.38 1.75 0.73
N ILE A 176 5.46 0.48 1.17
CA ILE A 176 6.72 -0.27 1.21
C ILE A 176 6.95 -0.88 -0.17
N MET A 177 8.04 -0.48 -0.82
CA MET A 177 8.43 -0.95 -2.17
C MET A 177 9.54 -2.00 -2.14
N GLY A 178 10.12 -2.28 -0.97
CA GLY A 178 11.17 -3.28 -0.83
C GLY A 178 11.83 -3.26 0.53
N VAL A 179 12.89 -4.05 0.65
CA VAL A 179 13.62 -4.31 1.88
C VAL A 179 15.08 -4.64 1.56
N GLU A 180 15.98 -4.18 2.42
CA GLU A 180 17.42 -4.44 2.40
C GLU A 180 17.79 -5.24 3.66
N THR A 181 18.66 -6.22 3.51
CA THR A 181 19.38 -6.83 4.64
C THR A 181 20.82 -6.32 4.65
N LEU A 182 21.29 -5.84 5.80
CA LEU A 182 22.64 -5.32 5.97
C LEU A 182 23.60 -6.39 6.48
N ARG A 183 24.92 -6.11 6.47
CA ARG A 183 25.96 -7.06 6.90
C ARG A 183 25.86 -7.46 8.37
N ASP A 184 25.35 -6.57 9.22
CA ASP A 184 25.12 -6.82 10.64
C ASP A 184 23.82 -7.60 10.91
N GLY A 185 23.11 -8.02 9.86
CA GLY A 185 21.83 -8.73 9.95
C GLY A 185 20.62 -7.80 10.14
N SER A 186 20.82 -6.48 10.25
CA SER A 186 19.70 -5.55 10.38
C SER A 186 18.89 -5.45 9.09
N ILE A 187 17.60 -5.17 9.26
CA ILE A 187 16.64 -5.03 8.16
C ILE A 187 16.30 -3.55 7.99
N THR A 188 16.36 -3.06 6.77
CA THR A 188 15.94 -1.70 6.40
C THR A 188 14.84 -1.78 5.36
N MET A 189 13.69 -1.16 5.61
CA MET A 189 12.62 -1.05 4.62
C MET A 189 12.87 0.11 3.65
N LEU A 190 12.43 -0.06 2.42
CA LEU A 190 12.39 0.98 1.39
C LEU A 190 10.93 1.46 1.28
N VAL A 191 10.65 2.65 1.79
CA VAL A 191 9.32 3.18 2.00
C VAL A 191 9.12 4.49 1.23
N LEU A 192 8.19 4.48 0.29
CA LEU A 192 7.68 5.66 -0.40
C LEU A 192 6.70 6.41 0.50
N ASP A 193 6.83 7.74 0.54
CA ASP A 193 5.94 8.61 1.30
C ASP A 193 5.24 9.59 0.34
N PRO A 194 3.90 9.71 0.37
CA PRO A 194 3.19 10.64 -0.50
C PRO A 194 3.49 12.12 -0.17
N SER A 195 4.12 12.42 0.97
CA SER A 195 4.59 13.78 1.27
C SER A 195 5.86 14.19 0.52
N HIS A 196 6.59 13.25 -0.09
CA HIS A 196 7.77 13.59 -0.89
C HIS A 196 7.36 14.32 -2.17
N THR A 197 8.06 15.41 -2.48
CA THR A 197 7.80 16.22 -3.67
C THR A 197 8.41 15.61 -4.93
N LEU A 198 7.94 16.06 -6.09
CA LEU A 198 8.53 15.68 -7.38
C LEU A 198 10.04 15.98 -7.46
N SER A 199 10.49 17.10 -6.87
CA SER A 199 11.91 17.45 -6.84
C SER A 199 12.73 16.47 -5.96
N GLN A 200 12.18 16.06 -4.81
CA GLN A 200 12.82 15.06 -3.95
C GLN A 200 12.90 13.71 -4.63
N MET A 201 11.81 13.25 -5.24
CA MET A 201 11.77 11.97 -5.95
C MET A 201 12.57 11.98 -7.26
N GLY A 202 12.66 13.13 -7.94
CA GLY A 202 13.46 13.32 -9.15
C GLY A 202 14.95 13.08 -8.95
N GLN A 203 15.46 13.14 -7.71
CA GLN A 203 16.85 12.78 -7.40
C GLN A 203 17.16 11.31 -7.70
N PHE A 204 16.15 10.43 -7.73
CA PHE A 204 16.36 9.03 -8.10
C PHE A 204 16.56 8.80 -9.61
N ASN A 205 16.37 9.82 -10.45
CA ASN A 205 16.56 9.75 -11.90
C ASN A 205 18.02 10.00 -12.33
N SER A 206 18.91 10.39 -11.40
CA SER A 206 20.33 10.61 -11.67
C SER A 206 21.19 9.70 -10.80
N THR A 207 22.18 9.04 -11.39
CA THR A 207 23.12 8.17 -10.67
C THR A 207 23.98 8.92 -9.66
N SER A 208 24.20 10.23 -9.85
CA SER A 208 25.01 11.05 -8.93
C SER A 208 24.26 11.46 -7.66
N SER A 209 22.95 11.76 -7.75
CA SER A 209 22.14 12.21 -6.60
C SER A 209 21.35 11.09 -5.93
N ALA A 210 21.04 10.01 -6.63
CA ALA A 210 20.27 8.89 -6.10
C ALA A 210 20.86 8.24 -4.83
N PRO A 211 22.20 8.08 -4.67
CA PRO A 211 22.79 7.59 -3.41
C PRO A 211 22.40 8.43 -2.19
N GLY A 212 22.42 9.75 -2.32
CA GLY A 212 22.00 10.67 -1.26
C GLY A 212 20.49 10.63 -1.01
N ALA A 213 19.70 10.48 -2.08
CA ALA A 213 18.24 10.40 -2.00
C ALA A 213 17.73 9.16 -1.26
N MET A 214 18.52 8.07 -1.17
CA MET A 214 18.15 6.85 -0.43
C MET A 214 17.73 7.12 1.02
N ARG A 215 18.24 8.19 1.66
CA ARG A 215 17.83 8.61 3.02
C ARG A 215 16.34 8.93 3.15
N LEU A 216 15.69 9.33 2.06
CA LEU A 216 14.27 9.65 2.03
C LEU A 216 13.43 8.38 2.22
N ILE A 217 13.86 7.28 1.61
CA ILE A 217 13.09 6.04 1.53
C ILE A 217 13.56 4.95 2.51
N ARG A 218 14.82 4.96 2.93
CA ARG A 218 15.33 3.98 3.91
C ARG A 218 14.74 4.26 5.28
N LYS A 219 14.06 3.26 5.85
CA LYS A 219 13.54 3.27 7.22
C LYS A 219 14.10 2.05 7.96
N SER A 220 14.95 2.31 8.95
CA SER A 220 15.47 1.27 9.85
C SER A 220 14.47 0.96 10.97
N THR A 221 14.64 -0.18 11.63
CA THR A 221 13.80 -0.60 12.77
C THR A 221 13.68 0.47 13.86
N PRO A 222 14.77 1.14 14.31
CA PRO A 222 14.67 2.19 15.33
C PRO A 222 13.94 3.46 14.85
N ALA A 223 13.81 3.69 13.54
CA ALA A 223 13.11 4.84 12.98
C ALA A 223 11.58 4.67 12.93
N MET A 224 11.06 3.49 13.30
CA MET A 224 9.63 3.14 13.21
C MET A 224 9.08 2.70 14.56
N LYS A 225 8.59 3.68 15.34
CA LYS A 225 8.15 3.51 16.74
C LYS A 225 6.70 3.90 17.01
N ALA A 226 5.84 3.96 15.98
CA ALA A 226 4.41 4.16 16.24
C ALA A 226 3.87 2.99 17.08
N ARG A 227 2.83 3.25 17.88
CA ARG A 227 2.27 2.24 18.79
C ARG A 227 1.72 1.02 18.04
N GLN A 228 1.20 1.25 16.83
CA GLN A 228 0.58 0.23 16.00
C GLN A 228 0.88 0.53 14.53
N TYR A 229 1.06 -0.54 13.76
CA TYR A 229 1.15 -0.51 12.30
C TYR A 229 0.20 -1.53 11.70
N GLN A 230 -0.41 -1.21 10.56
CA GLN A 230 -1.17 -2.18 9.77
C GLN A 230 -0.61 -2.24 8.36
N ILE A 231 -0.53 -3.45 7.80
CA ILE A 231 -0.09 -3.68 6.43
C ILE A 231 -1.22 -4.33 5.63
N VAL A 232 -1.49 -3.80 4.44
CA VAL A 232 -2.34 -4.46 3.44
C VAL A 232 -1.45 -4.97 2.30
N ALA A 233 -1.53 -6.26 2.03
CA ALA A 233 -0.83 -6.94 0.95
C ALA A 233 -1.85 -7.53 -0.05
N VAL A 234 -1.59 -7.35 -1.34
CA VAL A 234 -2.31 -8.09 -2.40
C VAL A 234 -1.56 -9.40 -2.64
N VAL A 235 -2.25 -10.52 -2.45
CA VAL A 235 -1.65 -11.88 -2.43
C VAL A 235 -2.30 -12.82 -3.45
N GLY A 236 -3.08 -12.30 -4.39
CA GLY A 236 -3.71 -13.07 -5.45
C GLY A 236 -5.02 -12.45 -5.95
N ILE A 237 -5.77 -13.25 -6.69
CA ILE A 237 -7.11 -12.93 -7.21
C ILE A 237 -8.14 -13.83 -6.54
N ILE A 238 -9.33 -13.30 -6.30
CA ILE A 238 -10.51 -14.04 -5.83
C ILE A 238 -11.26 -14.56 -7.07
N GLU A 239 -11.10 -15.85 -7.35
CA GLU A 239 -11.67 -16.46 -8.56
C GLU A 239 -13.13 -16.89 -8.43
N ASN A 240 -13.59 -17.19 -7.20
CA ASN A 240 -14.93 -17.74 -6.97
C ASN A 240 -15.79 -16.84 -6.09
N ASP A 241 -17.10 -16.93 -6.31
CA ASP A 241 -18.08 -16.06 -5.65
C ASP A 241 -18.22 -16.34 -4.16
N ALA A 242 -18.02 -17.58 -3.72
CA ALA A 242 -18.04 -17.92 -2.30
C ALA A 242 -16.94 -17.19 -1.51
N LYS A 243 -15.71 -17.14 -2.04
CA LYS A 243 -14.60 -16.38 -1.44
C LYS A 243 -14.81 -14.87 -1.57
N TYR A 244 -15.49 -14.41 -2.62
CA TYR A 244 -15.86 -13.01 -2.78
C TYR A 244 -16.83 -12.57 -1.69
N GLU A 245 -17.89 -13.33 -1.45
CA GLU A 245 -18.85 -13.07 -0.37
C GLU A 245 -18.18 -13.14 1.01
N GLN A 246 -17.28 -14.10 1.25
CA GLN A 246 -16.51 -14.16 2.49
C GLN A 246 -15.62 -12.92 2.69
N SER A 247 -15.10 -12.33 1.61
CA SER A 247 -14.21 -11.15 1.68
C SER A 247 -14.94 -9.86 2.07
N LYS A 248 -16.28 -9.86 2.16
CA LYS A 248 -17.06 -8.72 2.66
C LYS A 248 -16.83 -8.45 4.15
N VAL A 249 -16.49 -9.50 4.90
CA VAL A 249 -16.09 -9.40 6.31
C VAL A 249 -14.58 -9.38 6.39
N LEU A 250 -14.02 -8.26 6.85
CA LEU A 250 -12.56 -8.08 6.89
C LEU A 250 -11.94 -8.92 8.02
N GLY A 251 -11.11 -9.88 7.65
CA GLY A 251 -10.23 -10.58 8.58
C GLY A 251 -8.88 -9.88 8.71
N ASN A 252 -8.25 -9.96 9.88
CA ASN A 252 -6.87 -9.53 10.08
C ASN A 252 -6.03 -10.62 10.76
N LEU A 253 -4.73 -10.64 10.44
CA LEU A 253 -3.72 -11.39 11.17
C LEU A 253 -3.09 -10.47 12.21
N ARG A 254 -3.27 -10.74 13.49
CA ARG A 254 -2.68 -9.94 14.57
C ARG A 254 -1.29 -10.45 14.94
N ILE A 255 -0.35 -9.53 15.10
CA ILE A 255 1.04 -9.79 15.50
C ILE A 255 1.41 -8.83 16.65
N PRO A 256 2.04 -9.32 17.74
CA PRO A 256 2.39 -10.72 18.00
C PRO A 256 1.15 -11.58 18.28
N GLN A 257 1.21 -12.88 18.00
CA GLN A 257 0.12 -13.79 18.33
C GLN A 257 -0.03 -13.88 19.86
N ASP A 258 -1.28 -13.88 20.33
CA ASP A 258 -1.57 -14.12 21.75
C ASP A 258 -1.10 -15.54 22.09
N ARG A 259 -0.28 -15.66 23.14
CA ARG A 259 0.28 -16.93 23.61
C ARG A 259 -0.75 -17.76 24.37
#